data_AF-A0A2G6IAC0-F1
#
_entry.id   AF-A0A2G6IAC0-F1
#
_cell.length_a   1.000
_cell.length_b   1.000
_cell.length_c   1.000
_cell.angle_alpha   90.00
_cell.angle_beta   90.00
_cell.angle_gamma   90.00
#
_symmetry.space_group_name_H-M   'P 1'
#
loop_
_entity.id
_entity.type
_entity.pdbx_description
1 polymer ?
#
loop_
_entity_poly.entity_id
_entity_poly.type
_entity_poly.pdbx_seq_one_letter_code
_entity_poly.pdbx_strand_id
1 'polypeptide(L)'
;MTEITELQTRIDAALDRIAGGLEGLSAGPAAAAQDPEAIARLEQALDEERTANAQLEERLNTIRKQQDGTLEVLAGEVDRLRALLASEEEAVARLTQVNADLRTNNAALREAVANGLAEPHLVDASMMAELEALRAVQRADRIELDAVLGELGAMVADAARAGEAKQEMGDA
;
A
#
# COMPACT_ATOMS: atom_id res chain seq x y z
N MET A 1 -64.88 -65.43 -6.95
CA MET A 1 -63.92 -65.63 -8.06
C MET A 1 -63.55 -64.32 -8.74
N THR A 2 -64.48 -63.37 -8.91
CA THR A 2 -64.24 -62.03 -9.49
C THR A 2 -63.29 -61.13 -8.71
N GLU A 3 -63.36 -61.13 -7.37
CA GLU A 3 -62.45 -60.31 -6.54
C GLU A 3 -60.98 -60.75 -6.63
N ILE A 4 -60.73 -62.05 -6.83
CA ILE A 4 -59.36 -62.59 -6.97
C ILE A 4 -58.75 -62.13 -8.30
N THR A 5 -59.52 -62.14 -9.39
CA THR A 5 -59.07 -61.64 -10.70
C THR A 5 -58.85 -60.13 -10.73
N GLU A 6 -59.64 -59.36 -9.97
CA GLU A 6 -59.48 -57.91 -9.84
C GLU A 6 -58.24 -57.54 -9.00
N LEU A 7 -57.97 -58.32 -7.95
CA LEU A 7 -56.73 -58.20 -7.17
C LEU A 7 -55.50 -58.58 -8.00
N GLN A 8 -55.56 -59.63 -8.83
CA GLN A 8 -54.47 -60.00 -9.74
C GLN A 8 -54.15 -58.90 -10.75
N THR A 9 -55.16 -58.35 -11.42
CA THR A 9 -54.95 -57.24 -12.37
C THR A 9 -54.39 -55.98 -11.69
N ARG A 10 -54.77 -55.67 -10.44
CA ARG A 10 -54.16 -54.57 -9.68
C ARG A 10 -52.72 -54.86 -9.26
N ILE A 11 -52.39 -56.10 -8.91
CA ILE A 11 -51.02 -56.51 -8.55
C ILE A 11 -50.13 -56.43 -9.79
N ASP A 12 -50.56 -56.95 -10.92
CA ASP A 12 -49.78 -56.90 -12.17
C ASP A 12 -49.51 -55.45 -12.60
N ALA A 13 -50.53 -54.59 -12.56
CA ALA A 13 -50.36 -53.17 -12.86
C ALA A 13 -49.46 -52.43 -11.84
N ALA A 14 -49.44 -52.87 -10.58
CA ALA A 14 -48.53 -52.32 -9.56
C ALA A 14 -47.10 -52.81 -9.79
N LEU A 15 -46.91 -54.06 -10.17
CA LEU A 15 -45.61 -54.65 -10.49
C LEU A 15 -45.01 -54.01 -11.74
N ASP A 16 -45.80 -53.77 -12.79
CA ASP A 16 -45.35 -53.05 -14.00
C ASP A 16 -44.95 -51.62 -13.68
N ARG A 17 -45.69 -50.94 -12.79
CA ARG A 17 -45.36 -49.58 -12.34
C ARG A 17 -44.08 -49.55 -11.50
N ILE A 18 -43.86 -50.58 -10.67
CA ILE A 18 -42.62 -50.73 -9.89
C ILE A 18 -41.45 -51.04 -10.82
N ALA A 19 -41.64 -51.91 -11.82
CA ALA A 19 -40.64 -52.25 -12.82
C ALA A 19 -40.21 -51.00 -13.61
N GLY A 20 -41.17 -50.22 -14.13
CA GLY A 20 -40.88 -48.95 -14.81
C GLY A 20 -40.27 -47.89 -13.88
N GLY A 21 -40.66 -47.87 -12.59
CA GLY A 21 -40.05 -47.01 -11.58
C GLY A 21 -38.60 -47.37 -11.24
N LEU A 22 -38.27 -48.67 -11.18
CA LEU A 22 -36.90 -49.15 -10.99
C LEU A 22 -36.03 -48.85 -12.20
N GLU A 23 -36.56 -49.02 -13.40
CA GLU A 23 -35.85 -48.74 -14.65
C GLU A 23 -35.56 -47.23 -14.77
N GLY A 24 -36.53 -46.37 -14.45
CA GLY A 24 -36.33 -44.91 -14.36
C GLY A 24 -35.36 -44.47 -13.25
N LEU A 25 -35.31 -45.18 -12.13
CA LEU A 25 -34.34 -44.91 -11.06
C LEU A 25 -32.92 -45.35 -11.45
N SER A 26 -32.81 -46.44 -12.21
CA SER A 26 -31.53 -46.90 -12.77
C SER A 26 -31.02 -46.00 -13.89
N ALA A 27 -31.91 -45.37 -14.66
CA ALA A 27 -31.58 -44.44 -15.73
C ALA A 27 -31.39 -42.97 -15.28
N GLY A 28 -31.45 -42.69 -13.97
CA GLY A 28 -31.22 -41.36 -13.41
C GLY A 28 -29.78 -40.85 -13.62
N PRO A 29 -29.46 -39.60 -13.21
CA PRO A 29 -28.13 -39.00 -13.38
C PRO A 29 -26.97 -39.81 -12.77
N ALA A 30 -27.26 -40.79 -11.91
CA ALA A 30 -26.31 -41.78 -11.43
C ALA A 30 -25.78 -42.74 -12.53
N ALA A 31 -26.55 -43.06 -13.57
CA ALA A 31 -26.05 -43.87 -14.69
C ALA A 31 -25.12 -43.09 -15.62
N ALA A 32 -25.37 -41.78 -15.81
CA ALA A 32 -24.45 -40.90 -16.54
C ALA A 32 -23.13 -40.66 -15.76
N ALA A 33 -23.17 -40.76 -14.44
CA ALA A 33 -21.99 -40.73 -13.55
C ALA A 33 -21.26 -42.09 -13.44
N GLN A 34 -21.77 -43.16 -14.07
CA GLN A 34 -21.14 -44.49 -14.12
C GLN A 34 -20.49 -44.79 -15.48
N ASP A 35 -20.63 -43.90 -16.47
CA ASP A 35 -19.92 -43.98 -17.74
C ASP A 35 -18.41 -43.70 -17.50
N PRO A 36 -17.53 -44.70 -17.68
CA PRO A 36 -16.10 -44.55 -17.43
C PRO A 36 -15.46 -43.41 -18.24
N GLU A 37 -15.97 -43.14 -19.45
CA GLU A 37 -15.46 -42.04 -20.27
C GLU A 37 -15.91 -40.68 -19.74
N ALA A 38 -17.11 -40.57 -19.18
CA ALA A 38 -17.60 -39.34 -18.56
C ALA A 38 -16.82 -39.02 -17.28
N ILE A 39 -16.50 -40.04 -16.46
CA ILE A 39 -15.67 -39.90 -15.27
C ILE A 39 -14.27 -39.42 -15.65
N ALA A 40 -13.63 -40.06 -16.63
CA ALA A 40 -12.28 -39.68 -17.07
C ALA A 40 -12.20 -38.23 -17.60
N ARG A 41 -13.22 -37.77 -18.34
CA ARG A 41 -13.32 -36.37 -18.79
C ARG A 41 -13.46 -35.38 -17.62
N LEU A 42 -14.24 -35.72 -16.61
CA LEU A 42 -14.42 -34.88 -15.42
C LEU A 42 -13.16 -34.84 -14.55
N GLU A 43 -12.45 -35.96 -14.40
CA GLU A 43 -11.17 -36.01 -13.70
C GLU A 43 -10.12 -35.16 -14.42
N GLN A 44 -10.03 -35.26 -15.74
CA GLN A 44 -9.14 -34.41 -16.54
C GLN A 44 -9.47 -32.91 -16.38
N ALA A 45 -10.75 -32.54 -16.47
CA ALA A 45 -11.17 -31.14 -16.28
C ALA A 45 -10.89 -30.63 -14.86
N LEU A 46 -11.02 -31.50 -13.85
CA LEU A 46 -10.71 -31.16 -12.46
C LEU A 46 -9.20 -30.94 -12.26
N ASP A 47 -8.36 -31.75 -12.89
CA ASP A 47 -6.91 -31.59 -12.83
C ASP A 47 -6.45 -30.34 -13.60
N GLU A 48 -7.08 -30.02 -14.73
CA GLU A 48 -6.88 -28.76 -15.46
C GLU A 48 -7.26 -27.54 -14.59
N GLU A 49 -8.43 -27.56 -13.93
CA GLU A 49 -8.86 -26.49 -13.01
C GLU A 49 -7.96 -26.37 -11.77
N ARG A 50 -7.45 -27.49 -11.23
CA ARG A 50 -6.52 -27.48 -10.10
C ARG A 50 -5.18 -26.86 -10.49
N THR A 51 -4.66 -27.19 -11.67
CA THR A 51 -3.42 -26.60 -12.16
C THR A 51 -3.58 -25.12 -12.46
N ALA A 52 -4.71 -24.70 -13.04
CA ALA A 52 -5.04 -23.30 -13.24
C ALA A 52 -5.14 -22.52 -11.91
N ASN A 53 -5.83 -23.08 -10.90
CA ASN A 53 -5.90 -22.48 -9.56
C ASN A 53 -4.52 -22.34 -8.91
N ALA A 54 -3.68 -23.38 -8.95
CA ALA A 54 -2.34 -23.32 -8.39
C ALA A 54 -1.50 -22.20 -9.03
N GLN A 55 -1.58 -22.04 -10.36
CA GLN A 55 -0.90 -20.94 -11.06
C GLN A 55 -1.44 -19.56 -10.68
N LEU A 56 -2.77 -19.44 -10.49
CA LEU A 56 -3.38 -18.19 -10.05
C LEU A 56 -3.00 -17.82 -8.61
N GLU A 57 -2.95 -18.81 -7.71
CA GLU A 57 -2.49 -18.60 -6.32
C GLU A 57 -1.02 -18.17 -6.27
N GLU A 58 -0.16 -18.77 -7.09
CA GLU A 58 1.24 -18.37 -7.20
C GLU A 58 1.39 -16.93 -7.74
N ARG A 59 0.62 -16.58 -8.79
CA ARG A 59 0.58 -15.22 -9.32
C ARG A 59 0.06 -14.22 -8.29
N LEU A 60 -0.99 -14.58 -7.55
CA LEU A 60 -1.57 -13.73 -6.50
C LEU A 60 -0.55 -13.50 -5.38
N ASN A 61 0.16 -14.54 -4.95
CA ASN A 61 1.20 -14.43 -3.94
C ASN A 61 2.36 -13.55 -4.40
N THR A 62 2.75 -13.66 -5.68
CA THR A 62 3.79 -12.81 -6.27
C THR A 62 3.36 -11.34 -6.30
N ILE A 63 2.13 -11.07 -6.77
CA ILE A 63 1.57 -9.71 -6.81
C ILE A 63 1.45 -9.14 -5.40
N ARG A 64 0.98 -9.93 -4.42
CA ARG A 64 0.90 -9.49 -3.02
C ARG A 64 2.26 -9.11 -2.47
N LYS A 65 3.29 -9.95 -2.64
CA LYS A 65 4.65 -9.62 -2.19
C LYS A 65 5.18 -8.34 -2.83
N GLN A 66 4.91 -8.13 -4.12
CA GLN A 66 5.29 -6.89 -4.81
C GLN A 66 4.54 -5.68 -4.23
N GLN A 67 3.22 -5.80 -4.02
CA GLN A 67 2.40 -4.75 -3.44
C GLN A 67 2.84 -4.40 -2.02
N ASP A 68 3.05 -5.41 -1.16
CA ASP A 68 3.52 -5.23 0.21
C ASP A 68 4.88 -4.49 0.24
N GLY A 69 5.81 -4.87 -0.65
CA GLY A 69 7.08 -4.17 -0.79
C GLY A 69 6.93 -2.71 -1.24
N THR A 70 6.04 -2.44 -2.20
CA THR A 70 5.76 -1.05 -2.62
C THR A 70 5.09 -0.22 -1.53
N LEU A 71 4.21 -0.84 -0.74
CA LEU A 71 3.54 -0.18 0.38
C LEU A 71 4.53 0.15 1.50
N GLU A 72 5.47 -0.74 1.79
CA GLU A 72 6.52 -0.51 2.78
C GLU A 72 7.42 0.66 2.37
N VAL A 73 7.87 0.71 1.11
CA VAL A 73 8.67 1.82 0.58
C VAL A 73 7.88 3.14 0.66
N LEU A 74 6.63 3.13 0.22
CA LEU A 74 5.80 4.35 0.22
C LEU A 74 5.46 4.82 1.64
N ALA A 75 5.22 3.90 2.57
CA ALA A 75 5.00 4.23 3.98
C ALA A 75 6.26 4.87 4.60
N GLY A 76 7.44 4.30 4.32
CA GLY A 76 8.71 4.88 4.75
C GLY A 76 8.93 6.29 4.20
N GLU A 77 8.58 6.52 2.94
CA GLU A 77 8.70 7.85 2.32
C GLU A 77 7.72 8.87 2.93
N VAL A 78 6.48 8.45 3.20
CA VAL A 78 5.50 9.31 3.89
C VAL A 78 6.00 9.69 5.28
N ASP A 79 6.59 8.77 6.03
CA ASP A 79 7.12 9.06 7.37
C ASP A 79 8.35 9.97 7.30
N ARG A 80 9.22 9.79 6.30
CA ARG A 80 10.34 10.71 6.01
C ARG A 80 9.84 12.12 5.70
N LEU A 81 8.86 12.27 4.79
CA LEU A 81 8.30 13.57 4.40
C LEU A 81 7.60 14.26 5.58
N ARG A 82 6.90 13.51 6.43
CA ARG A 82 6.31 14.04 7.66
C ARG A 82 7.37 14.58 8.63
N ALA A 83 8.48 13.86 8.80
CA ALA A 83 9.58 14.32 9.64
C ALA A 83 10.23 15.60 9.09
N LEU A 84 10.40 15.68 7.76
CA LEU A 84 10.93 16.86 7.10
C LEU A 84 10.01 18.07 7.28
N LEU A 85 8.70 17.89 7.06
CA LEU A 85 7.69 18.94 7.24
C LEU A 85 7.69 19.47 8.68
N ALA A 86 7.74 18.59 9.69
CA ALA A 86 7.80 19.00 11.08
C ALA A 86 9.06 19.84 11.40
N SER A 87 10.21 19.48 10.82
CA SER A 87 11.45 20.25 10.94
C SER A 87 11.34 21.63 10.26
N GLU A 88 10.70 21.70 9.10
CA GLU A 88 10.50 22.94 8.36
C GLU A 88 9.54 23.88 9.11
N GLU A 89 8.42 23.36 9.61
CA GLU A 89 7.48 24.11 10.46
C GLU A 89 8.18 24.73 11.68
N GLU A 90 9.06 23.97 12.32
CA GLU A 90 9.85 24.45 13.47
C GLU A 90 10.87 25.53 13.05
N ALA A 91 11.48 25.40 11.87
CA ALA A 91 12.37 26.41 11.32
C ALA A 91 11.63 27.72 11.00
N VAL A 92 10.45 27.65 10.37
CA VAL A 92 9.60 28.81 10.08
C VAL A 92 9.10 29.47 11.36
N ALA A 93 8.67 28.69 12.36
CA ALA A 93 8.28 29.22 13.67
C ALA A 93 9.42 29.99 14.35
N ARG A 94 10.65 29.45 14.28
CA ARG A 94 11.83 30.17 14.80
C ARG A 94 12.15 31.44 14.03
N LEU A 95 12.13 31.40 12.70
CA LEU A 95 12.41 32.58 11.86
C LEU A 95 11.39 33.69 12.09
N THR A 96 10.11 33.34 12.23
CA THR A 96 9.04 34.32 12.51
C THR A 96 9.21 34.95 13.89
N GLN A 97 9.53 34.16 14.91
CA GLN A 97 9.84 34.67 16.26
C GLN A 97 11.03 35.63 16.24
N VAL A 98 12.14 35.23 15.65
CA VAL A 98 13.35 36.06 15.61
C VAL A 98 13.14 37.35 14.82
N ASN A 99 12.36 37.32 13.74
CA ASN A 99 11.97 38.54 13.03
C ASN A 99 11.08 39.47 13.88
N ALA A 100 10.20 38.92 14.72
CA ALA A 100 9.39 39.72 15.64
C ALA A 100 10.27 40.39 16.71
N ASP A 101 11.23 39.66 17.26
CA ASP A 101 12.18 40.17 18.25
C ASP A 101 13.09 41.25 17.64
N LEU A 102 13.60 41.04 16.43
CA LEU A 102 14.35 42.05 15.68
C LEU A 102 13.55 43.33 15.45
N ARG A 103 12.27 43.22 15.05
CA ARG A 103 11.42 44.40 14.83
C ARG A 103 11.18 45.16 16.13
N THR A 104 10.97 44.45 17.23
CA THR A 104 10.79 45.03 18.56
C THR A 104 12.06 45.76 19.00
N ASN A 105 13.22 45.13 18.86
CA ASN A 105 14.51 45.74 19.21
C ASN A 105 14.82 46.96 18.32
N ASN A 106 14.53 46.90 17.02
CA ASN A 106 14.72 48.05 16.13
C ASN A 106 13.79 49.22 16.51
N ALA A 107 12.55 48.94 16.92
CA ALA A 107 11.61 49.96 17.39
C ALA A 107 12.11 50.63 18.69
N ALA A 108 12.53 49.82 19.68
CA ALA A 108 13.09 50.33 20.93
C ALA A 108 14.36 51.17 20.70
N LEU A 109 15.23 50.74 19.77
CA LEU A 109 16.45 51.47 19.44
C LEU A 109 16.14 52.80 18.74
N ARG A 110 15.16 52.84 17.83
CA ARG A 110 14.70 54.08 17.19
C ARG A 110 14.08 55.05 18.20
N GLU A 111 13.28 54.56 19.14
CA GLU A 111 12.69 55.37 20.21
C GLU A 111 13.78 55.94 21.13
N ALA A 112 14.74 55.12 21.55
CA ALA A 112 15.87 55.56 22.36
C ALA A 112 16.74 56.61 21.66
N VAL A 113 17.04 56.42 20.37
CA VAL A 113 17.77 57.41 19.56
C VAL A 113 16.96 58.70 19.41
N ALA A 114 15.65 58.63 19.16
CA ALA A 114 14.78 59.80 19.05
C ALA A 114 14.70 60.60 20.36
N ASN A 115 14.76 59.91 21.50
CA ASN A 115 14.76 60.50 22.83
C ASN A 115 16.16 60.94 23.30
N GLY A 116 17.21 60.73 22.50
CA GLY A 116 18.60 61.02 22.88
C GLY A 116 19.15 60.12 24.00
N LEU A 117 18.46 59.02 24.30
CA LEU A 117 18.73 58.05 25.36
C LEU A 117 19.34 56.76 24.78
N ALA A 118 20.26 56.87 23.82
CA ALA A 118 20.93 55.71 23.23
C ALA A 118 21.85 55.04 24.28
N GLU A 119 21.28 54.18 25.10
CA GLU A 119 22.00 53.47 26.14
C GLU A 119 22.71 52.22 25.59
N PRO A 120 23.93 51.89 26.07
CA PRO A 120 24.72 50.75 25.58
C PRO A 120 23.98 49.41 25.58
N HIS A 121 23.08 49.19 26.55
CA HIS A 121 22.33 47.94 26.69
C HIS A 121 21.35 47.69 25.54
N LEU A 122 20.86 48.74 24.86
CA LEU A 122 19.97 48.61 23.70
C LEU A 122 20.74 48.21 22.45
N VAL A 123 21.99 48.67 22.32
CA VAL A 123 22.89 48.25 21.23
C VAL A 123 23.24 46.77 21.41
N ASP A 124 23.57 46.34 22.63
CA ASP A 124 23.84 44.93 22.93
C ASP A 124 22.62 44.04 22.66
N ALA A 125 21.41 44.48 23.03
CA ALA A 125 20.16 43.76 22.73
C ALA A 125 19.89 43.66 21.22
N SER A 126 20.13 44.73 20.46
CA SER A 126 20.02 44.71 19.00
C SER A 126 21.05 43.77 18.36
N MET A 127 22.29 43.79 18.84
CA MET A 127 23.36 42.93 18.32
C MET A 127 23.10 41.45 18.64
N MET A 128 22.54 41.14 19.81
CA MET A 128 22.12 39.78 20.15
C MET A 128 20.98 39.27 19.25
N ALA A 129 19.97 40.10 18.99
CA ALA A 129 18.88 39.72 18.09
C ALA A 129 19.36 39.52 16.63
N GLU A 130 20.33 40.31 16.17
CA GLU A 130 20.94 40.15 14.85
C GLU A 130 21.76 38.85 14.76
N LEU A 131 22.52 38.51 15.80
CA LEU A 131 23.20 37.21 15.89
C LEU A 131 22.22 36.03 15.92
N GLU A 132 21.10 36.17 16.61
CA GLU A 132 20.07 35.14 16.66
C GLU A 132 19.37 34.97 15.31
N ALA A 133 19.16 36.06 14.58
CA ALA A 133 18.64 36.04 13.21
C ALA A 133 19.59 35.37 12.23
N LEU A 134 20.89 35.73 12.26
CA LEU A 134 21.90 35.08 11.44
C LEU A 134 21.99 33.58 11.73
N ARG A 135 21.91 33.18 13.00
CA ARG A 135 21.88 31.76 13.40
C ARG A 135 20.60 31.05 12.98
N ALA A 136 19.47 31.74 12.93
CA ALA A 136 18.21 31.16 12.46
C ALA A 136 18.26 30.94 10.94
N VAL A 137 18.75 31.91 10.17
CA VAL A 137 18.98 31.79 8.72
C VAL A 137 19.95 30.65 8.42
N GLN A 138 21.12 30.62 9.07
CA GLN A 138 22.11 29.57 8.86
C GLN A 138 21.57 28.15 9.19
N ARG A 139 20.67 28.03 10.17
CA ARG A 139 20.00 26.76 10.47
C ARG A 139 19.00 26.37 9.39
N ALA A 140 18.20 27.32 8.90
CA ALA A 140 17.28 27.08 7.78
C ALA A 140 18.04 26.63 6.52
N ASP A 141 19.10 27.35 6.15
CA ASP A 141 19.97 26.99 5.02
C ASP A 141 20.52 25.57 5.16
N ARG A 142 20.92 25.16 6.38
CA ARG A 142 21.45 23.82 6.62
C ARG A 142 20.38 22.73 6.51
N ILE A 143 19.17 22.98 6.97
CA ILE A 143 18.03 22.06 6.81
C ILE A 143 17.71 21.90 5.32
N GLU A 144 17.67 22.98 4.55
CA GLU A 144 17.46 22.94 3.10
C GLU A 144 18.58 22.14 2.40
N LEU A 145 19.85 22.40 2.75
CA LEU A 145 20.99 21.67 2.20
C LEU A 145 20.95 20.19 2.53
N ASP A 146 20.61 19.82 3.78
CA ASP A 146 20.49 18.42 4.19
C ASP A 146 19.34 17.73 3.45
N ALA A 147 18.23 18.43 3.20
CA ALA A 147 17.11 17.92 2.39
C ALA A 147 17.53 17.69 0.93
N VAL A 148 18.21 18.66 0.30
CA VAL A 148 18.73 18.53 -1.08
C VAL A 148 19.76 17.40 -1.17
N LEU A 149 20.68 17.30 -0.22
CA LEU A 149 21.67 16.20 -0.18
C LEU A 149 20.98 14.85 0.00
N GLY A 150 19.93 14.78 0.80
CA GLY A 150 19.12 13.57 0.97
C GLY A 150 18.40 13.15 -0.31
N GLU A 151 17.93 14.11 -1.11
CA GLU A 151 17.29 13.85 -2.41
C GLU A 151 18.33 13.40 -3.46
N LEU A 152 19.45 14.13 -3.56
CA LEU A 152 20.55 13.75 -4.45
C LEU A 152 21.12 12.37 -4.10
N GLY A 153 21.23 12.05 -2.82
CA GLY A 153 21.64 10.72 -2.35
C GLY A 153 20.67 9.63 -2.80
N ALA A 154 19.36 9.87 -2.72
CA ALA A 154 18.35 8.95 -3.22
C ALA A 154 18.44 8.76 -4.74
N MET A 155 18.54 9.86 -5.51
CA MET A 155 18.70 9.80 -6.97
C MET A 155 19.95 9.02 -7.41
N VAL A 156 21.06 9.19 -6.69
CA VAL A 156 22.31 8.44 -6.97
C VAL A 156 22.13 6.94 -6.65
N ALA A 157 21.46 6.61 -5.53
CA ALA A 157 21.16 5.23 -5.18
C ALA A 157 20.21 4.56 -6.19
N ASP A 158 19.23 5.30 -6.71
CA ASP A 158 18.33 4.84 -7.77
C ASP A 158 19.07 4.62 -9.09
N ALA A 159 19.95 5.54 -9.45
CA ALA A 159 20.78 5.41 -10.66
C ALA A 159 21.75 4.22 -10.57
N ALA A 160 22.33 3.95 -9.40
CA ALA A 160 23.19 2.78 -9.16
C ALA A 160 22.39 1.48 -9.32
N ARG A 161 21.22 1.36 -8.68
CA ARG A 161 20.32 0.20 -8.81
C ARG A 161 19.86 -0.02 -10.25
N ALA A 162 19.58 1.05 -10.99
CA ALA A 162 19.21 0.97 -12.40
C ALA A 162 20.37 0.53 -13.32
N GLY A 163 21.62 0.80 -12.92
CA GLY A 163 22.82 0.32 -13.61
C GLY A 163 23.07 -1.17 -13.40
N GLU A 164 22.93 -1.64 -12.16
CA GLU A 164 23.08 -3.06 -11.79
C GLU A 164 22.02 -3.93 -12.48
N ALA A 165 20.76 -3.50 -12.49
CA ALA A 165 19.68 -4.20 -13.19
C ALA A 165 19.90 -4.31 -14.72
N LYS A 166 20.59 -3.34 -15.34
CA LYS A 166 20.96 -3.39 -16.76
C LYS A 166 22.13 -4.33 -17.06
N GLN A 167 23.04 -4.53 -16.11
CA GLN A 167 24.15 -5.48 -16.25
C GLN A 167 23.67 -6.92 -16.12
N GLU A 168 22.79 -7.22 -15.16
CA GLU A 168 22.21 -8.56 -15.00
C GLU A 168 21.36 -9.01 -16.20
N MET A 169 20.71 -8.07 -16.89
CA MET A 169 19.91 -8.35 -18.09
C MET A 169 20.73 -8.44 -19.38
N GLY A 170 22.01 -8.05 -19.35
CA GLY A 170 22.94 -8.16 -20.49
C GLY A 170 23.80 -9.42 -20.48
N ASP A 171 23.94 -10.07 -19.31
CA ASP A 171 24.69 -11.32 -19.12
C ASP A 171 23.81 -12.59 -19.16
N ALA A 172 22.49 -12.44 -19.30
CA ALA A 172 21.51 -13.54 -19.47
C ALA A 172 21.08 -13.71 -20.94
#